data_AF-A0A2V6FN20-F1
#
_entry.id   AF-A0A2V6FN20-F1
#
_cell.length_a   1.000
_cell.length_b   1.000
_cell.length_c   1.000
_cell.angle_alpha   90.00
_cell.angle_beta   90.00
_cell.angle_gamma   90.00
#
_symmetry.space_group_name_H-M   'P 1'
#
loop_
_entity.id
_entity.type
_entity.pdbx_description
1 polymer ?
#
loop_
_entity_poly.entity_id
_entity_poly.type
_entity_poly.pdbx_seq_one_letter_code
_entity_poly.pdbx_strand_id
1 'polypeptide(L)'
;MNPSLLSIPPAVLPGGTAKQIERAKETERILSILHQWGIHTLGQFAALPRDDLAARLGARGVELWERANGRAERILKLVSPPESFIESF
;
A
#
# COMPACT_ATOMS: atom_id res chain seq x y z
N MET A 1 16.09 -19.53 -29.75
CA MET A 1 15.67 -18.34 -28.99
C MET A 1 14.20 -18.46 -28.66
N ASN A 2 13.85 -18.82 -27.43
CA ASN A 2 12.46 -18.82 -26.98
C ASN A 2 12.34 -17.85 -25.80
N PRO A 3 11.65 -16.70 -25.96
CA PRO A 3 11.38 -15.76 -24.87
C PRO A 3 10.15 -16.23 -24.10
N SER A 4 10.26 -17.34 -23.37
CA SER A 4 9.19 -17.80 -22.49
C SER A 4 9.30 -17.08 -21.16
N LEU A 5 8.69 -15.89 -21.15
CA LEU A 5 7.84 -15.36 -20.10
C LEU A 5 8.33 -15.60 -18.66
N LEU A 6 8.82 -14.51 -18.05
CA LEU A 6 8.60 -14.19 -16.64
C LEU A 6 7.08 -14.13 -16.36
N SER A 7 6.38 -15.26 -16.54
CA SER A 7 5.01 -15.45 -16.11
C SER A 7 5.10 -15.61 -14.60
N ILE A 8 5.02 -14.48 -13.90
CA ILE A 8 4.73 -14.49 -12.48
C ILE A 8 3.39 -15.22 -12.38
N PRO A 9 3.32 -16.42 -11.77
CA PRO A 9 2.08 -17.16 -11.68
C PRO A 9 1.01 -16.26 -11.02
N PRO A 10 -0.23 -16.20 -11.54
CA PRO A 10 -1.25 -15.25 -11.09
C PRO A 10 -1.81 -15.51 -9.67
N ALA A 11 -1.10 -16.22 -8.81
CA ALA A 11 -1.63 -16.71 -7.54
C ALA A 11 -0.63 -16.68 -6.38
N VAL A 12 -0.19 -15.48 -5.95
CA VAL A 12 0.15 -15.21 -4.53
C VAL A 12 -0.20 -13.76 -4.16
N LEU A 13 -1.39 -13.30 -4.54
CA LEU A 13 -2.05 -12.26 -3.74
C LEU A 13 -3.15 -12.98 -2.98
N PRO A 14 -2.93 -13.43 -1.73
CA PRO A 14 -4.06 -13.81 -0.90
C PRO A 14 -5.01 -12.61 -0.93
N GLY A 15 -6.26 -12.83 -1.33
CA GLY A 15 -7.30 -11.80 -1.24
C GLY A 15 -7.16 -11.13 0.12
N GLY A 16 -7.04 -9.80 0.12
CA GLY A 16 -6.49 -9.07 1.25
C GLY A 16 -7.06 -9.60 2.57
N THR A 17 -6.20 -9.98 3.50
CA THR A 17 -6.61 -10.39 4.85
C THR A 17 -7.65 -9.41 5.41
N ALA A 18 -8.57 -9.83 6.28
CA ALA A 18 -9.59 -8.92 6.84
C ALA A 18 -8.99 -7.59 7.36
N LYS A 19 -7.79 -7.65 7.93
CA LYS A 19 -7.00 -6.49 8.37
C LYS A 19 -6.54 -5.56 7.22
N GLN A 20 -6.26 -6.10 6.03
CA GLN A 20 -5.97 -5.30 4.84
C GLN A 20 -7.22 -4.62 4.29
N ILE A 21 -8.36 -5.31 4.29
CA ILE A 21 -9.65 -4.74 3.86
C ILE A 21 -10.04 -3.56 4.74
N GLU A 22 -9.97 -3.72 6.07
CA GLU A 22 -10.28 -2.62 7.00
C GLU A 22 -9.32 -1.45 6.85
N ARG A 23 -8.02 -1.71 6.67
CA ARG A 23 -7.05 -0.62 6.39
C ARG A 23 -7.33 0.10 5.07
N ALA A 24 -7.83 -0.60 4.05
CA ALA A 24 -8.20 0.02 2.79
C ALA A 24 -9.42 0.94 2.96
N LYS A 25 -10.47 0.49 3.67
CA LYS A 25 -11.63 1.32 4.01
C LYS A 25 -11.26 2.55 4.82
N GLU A 26 -10.37 2.40 5.80
CA GLU A 26 -9.89 3.53 6.59
C GLU A 26 -9.12 4.54 5.73
N THR A 27 -8.27 4.06 4.82
CA THR A 27 -7.58 4.92 3.85
C THR A 27 -8.56 5.64 2.92
N GLU A 28 -9.61 4.97 2.43
CA GLU A 28 -10.65 5.58 1.60
C GLU A 28 -11.40 6.70 2.34
N ARG A 29 -11.74 6.47 3.62
CA ARG A 29 -12.32 7.50 4.49
C ARG A 29 -11.40 8.71 4.62
N ILE A 30 -10.10 8.49 4.85
CA ILE A 30 -9.12 9.58 4.95
C ILE A 30 -9.03 10.36 3.64
N LEU A 31 -8.99 9.67 2.49
CA LEU A 31 -8.95 10.33 1.18
C LEU A 31 -10.19 11.19 0.94
N SER A 32 -11.37 10.75 1.38
CA SER A 32 -12.61 11.53 1.31
C SER A 32 -12.53 12.81 2.14
N ILE A 33 -11.94 12.77 3.34
CA ILE A 33 -11.72 13.95 4.18
C ILE A 33 -10.72 14.90 3.52
N LEU A 34 -9.60 14.39 3.01
CA LEU A 34 -8.58 15.19 2.31
C LEU A 34 -9.16 15.88 1.09
N HIS A 35 -10.01 15.19 0.33
CA HIS A 35 -10.71 15.76 -0.82
C HIS A 35 -11.62 16.93 -0.40
N GLN A 36 -12.32 16.82 0.73
CA GLN A 36 -13.14 17.91 1.28
C GLN A 36 -12.30 19.12 1.74
N TRP A 37 -11.04 18.91 2.10
CA TRP A 37 -10.08 19.98 2.42
C TRP A 37 -9.39 20.57 1.19
N GLY A 38 -9.68 20.07 -0.03
CA GLY A 38 -9.06 20.53 -1.27
C GLY A 38 -7.66 19.95 -1.53
N ILE A 39 -7.31 18.86 -0.84
CA ILE A 39 -6.02 18.17 -1.01
C ILE A 39 -6.23 17.03 -1.99
N HIS A 40 -5.58 17.13 -3.15
CA HIS A 40 -5.76 16.19 -4.26
C HIS A 40 -4.45 15.52 -4.70
N THR A 41 -3.32 15.92 -4.13
CA THR A 41 -2.00 15.39 -4.48
C THR A 41 -1.21 14.96 -3.25
N LEU A 42 -0.29 14.01 -3.45
CA LEU A 42 0.63 13.58 -2.38
C LEU A 42 1.54 14.72 -1.90
N GLY A 43 1.95 15.63 -2.79
CA GLY A 43 2.76 16.80 -2.42
C GLY A 43 2.01 17.75 -1.49
N GLN A 44 0.75 18.06 -1.79
CA GLN A 44 -0.11 18.87 -0.92
C GLN A 44 -0.31 18.21 0.45
N PHE A 45 -0.53 16.90 0.47
CA PHE A 45 -0.68 16.14 1.70
C PHE A 45 0.63 16.10 2.53
N ALA A 46 1.77 15.90 1.88
CA ALA A 46 3.08 15.85 2.53
C ALA A 46 3.51 17.20 3.11
N ALA A 47 3.04 18.32 2.54
CA ALA A 47 3.31 19.67 3.02
C ALA A 47 2.59 20.04 4.33
N LEU A 48 1.61 19.25 4.77
CA LEU A 48 0.85 19.53 5.99
C LEU A 48 1.69 19.28 7.26
N PRO A 49 1.47 20.07 8.34
CA PRO A 49 2.07 19.81 9.65
C PRO A 49 1.63 18.47 10.23
N ARG A 50 2.59 17.66 10.65
CA ARG A 50 2.34 16.31 11.17
C ARG A 50 1.41 16.29 12.39
N ASP A 51 1.56 17.23 13.31
CA ASP A 51 0.80 17.26 14.56
C ASP A 51 -0.68 17.60 14.34
N ASP A 52 -0.97 18.52 13.40
CA ASP A 52 -2.34 18.83 12.98
C ASP A 52 -3.03 17.62 12.32
N LEU A 53 -2.24 16.87 11.56
CA LEU A 53 -2.67 15.65 10.88
C LEU A 53 -2.96 14.54 11.90
N ALA A 54 -2.11 14.38 12.91
CA ALA A 54 -2.30 13.46 14.01
C ALA A 54 -3.56 13.77 14.81
N ALA A 55 -3.80 15.06 15.11
CA ALA A 55 -4.97 15.50 15.87
C ALA A 55 -6.30 15.22 15.14
N ARG A 56 -6.31 15.27 13.79
CA ARG A 56 -7.54 15.15 12.98
C ARG A 56 -7.77 13.76 12.40
N LEU A 57 -6.70 13.09 11.98
CA LEU A 57 -6.77 11.82 11.23
C LEU A 57 -6.20 10.64 12.03
N GLY A 58 -5.66 10.88 13.22
CA GLY A 58 -5.12 9.86 14.10
C GLY A 58 -3.90 9.13 13.53
N ALA A 59 -3.60 7.97 14.11
CA ALA A 59 -2.40 7.20 13.81
C ALA A 59 -2.30 6.78 12.32
N ARG A 60 -3.42 6.43 11.69
CA ARG A 60 -3.42 6.03 10.27
C ARG A 60 -3.10 7.20 9.35
N GLY A 61 -3.61 8.40 9.64
CA GLY A 61 -3.26 9.61 8.91
C GLY A 61 -1.76 9.89 8.98
N VAL A 62 -1.17 9.76 10.16
CA VAL A 62 0.28 9.89 10.37
C VAL A 62 1.05 8.84 9.58
N GLU A 63 0.66 7.56 9.63
CA GLU A 63 1.31 6.49 8.86
C GLU A 63 1.34 6.80 7.35
N LEU A 64 0.23 7.32 6.81
CA LEU A 64 0.15 7.75 5.41
C LEU A 64 1.05 8.97 5.12
N TRP A 65 1.13 9.92 6.05
CA TRP A 65 2.00 11.09 5.91
C TRP A 65 3.49 10.73 5.92
N GLU A 66 3.90 9.82 6.82
CA GLU A 66 5.27 9.29 6.86
C GLU A 66 5.62 8.61 5.53
N ARG A 67 4.69 7.81 4.97
CA ARG A 67 4.84 7.20 3.64
C ARG A 67 4.98 8.23 2.53
N ALA A 68 4.15 9.27 2.52
CA ALA A 68 4.22 10.34 1.52
C ALA A 68 5.54 11.13 1.60
N ASN A 69 6.15 11.22 2.79
CA ASN A 69 7.43 11.86 3.02
C ASN A 69 8.64 10.93 2.90
N GLY A 70 8.46 9.70 2.41
CA GLY A 70 9.55 8.74 2.23
C GLY A 70 10.14 8.18 3.53
N ARG A 71 9.42 8.29 4.65
CA ARG A 71 9.83 7.83 5.99
C ARG A 71 9.34 6.44 6.33
N ALA A 72 8.83 5.71 5.33
CA ALA A 72 8.34 4.35 5.53
C ALA A 72 9.48 3.34 5.40
N GLU A 73 9.82 2.70 6.51
CA GLU A 73 10.77 1.60 6.53
C GLU A 73 10.04 0.26 6.43
N ARG A 74 10.33 -0.51 5.38
CA ARG A 74 9.86 -1.89 5.24
C ARG A 74 11.02 -2.79 4.85
N ILE A 75 11.49 -3.60 5.80
CA ILE A 75 12.52 -4.60 5.56
C ILE A 75 12.07 -5.54 4.43
N LEU A 76 12.96 -5.74 3.46
CA LEU A 76 12.73 -6.69 2.38
C LEU A 76 12.75 -8.11 2.93
N LYS A 77 11.75 -8.90 2.54
CA LYS A 77 11.70 -10.33 2.85
C LYS A 77 12.31 -11.08 1.67
N LEU A 78 13.31 -11.90 1.94
CA LEU A 78 13.76 -12.90 0.98
C LEU A 78 12.65 -13.95 0.84
N VAL A 79 12.12 -14.11 -0.36
CA VAL A 79 11.06 -15.09 -0.66
C VAL A 79 11.60 -16.05 -1.71
N SER A 80 11.63 -17.35 -1.38
CA SER A 80 11.86 -18.38 -2.38
C SER A 80 10.57 -18.58 -3.19
N PRO A 81 10.61 -18.53 -4.53
CA PRO A 81 9.47 -18.88 -5.36
C PRO A 81 8.97 -20.30 -5.03
N PRO A 82 7.66 -20.58 -5.12
CA PRO A 82 7.17 -21.94 -4.97
C PRO A 82 7.73 -22.82 -6.10
N GLU A 83 8.21 -24.01 -5.77
CA GLU A 83 8.58 -25.02 -6.76
C GLU A 83 7.31 -25.61 -7.38
N SER A 84 6.90 -25.09 -8.55
CA SER A 84 5.78 -25.64 -9.33
C SER A 84 6.29 -26.35 -10.57
N PHE A 85 5.87 -27.59 -10.77
CA PHE A 85 6.10 -28.37 -11.98
C PHE A 85 4.76 -28.73 -12.62
N ILE A 86 4.62 -28.53 -13.93
CA ILE A 86 3.48 -28.97 -14.72
C ILE A 86 3.99 -30.04 -15.69
N GLU A 87 3.55 -31.28 -15.51
CA GLU A 87 3.80 -32.37 -16.45
C GLU A 87 2.65 -32.46 -17.45
N SER A 88 2.96 -32.58 -18.74
CA SER A 88 1.98 -32.84 -19.82
C SER A 88 2.43 -34.05 -20.62
N PHE A 89 1.56 -35.05 -20.75
CA PHE A 89 1.75 -36.27 -21.54
C PHE A 89 1.27 -36.10 -22.99
#